data_AF-A0A8T4WFJ0-F1
#
_entry.id   AF-A0A8T4WFJ0-F1
#
_cell.length_a   1.000
_cell.length_b   1.000
_cell.length_c   1.000
_cell.angle_alpha   90.00
_cell.angle_beta   90.00
_cell.angle_gamma   90.00
#
_symmetry.space_group_name_H-M   'P 1'
#
loop_
_entity.id
_entity.type
_entity.pdbx_description
1 polymer ?
#
loop_
_entity_poly.entity_id
_entity_poly.type
_entity_poly.pdbx_seq_one_letter_code
_entity_poly.pdbx_strand_id
1 'polypeptide(L)'
;IKRRAENTARESDIVTEEGTLIRGVIEAENAEELYEDLREKYDIDRKLIWYDEYKNRVLCSLALLEEICPMVEGDCYGVEEYPTSDGLEVERWPLE
;
A
#
# COMPACT_ATOMS: atom_id res chain seq x y z
N ILE A 1 -20.04 -6.96 3.54
CA ILE A 1 -18.58 -6.71 3.49
C ILE A 1 -18.22 -5.86 2.29
N LYS A 2 -18.64 -6.23 1.06
CA LYS A 2 -18.44 -5.43 -0.17
C LYS A 2 -18.70 -3.91 -0.06
N ARG A 3 -19.82 -3.46 0.52
CA ARG A 3 -20.09 -2.02 0.75
C ARG A 3 -19.09 -1.33 1.68
N ARG A 4 -18.44 -2.07 2.60
CA ARG A 4 -17.36 -1.51 3.43
C ARG A 4 -16.07 -1.41 2.63
N ALA A 5 -15.74 -2.44 1.85
CA ALA A 5 -14.60 -2.41 0.93
C ALA A 5 -14.67 -1.19 -0.01
N GLU A 6 -15.82 -0.96 -0.64
CA GLU A 6 -16.03 0.19 -1.54
C GLU A 6 -15.89 1.55 -0.83
N ASN A 7 -16.16 1.64 0.48
CA ASN A 7 -16.05 2.88 1.25
C ASN A 7 -14.66 3.09 1.87
N THR A 8 -13.90 2.01 2.08
CA THR A 8 -12.58 2.01 2.72
C THR A 8 -11.46 1.99 1.69
N ALA A 9 -11.72 1.43 0.51
CA ALA A 9 -10.78 1.39 -0.60
C ALA A 9 -10.34 2.79 -1.00
N ARG A 10 -9.04 2.93 -1.19
CA ARG A 10 -8.46 4.03 -1.95
C ARG A 10 -8.67 3.78 -3.44
N GLU A 11 -8.51 4.84 -4.23
CA GLU A 11 -8.69 4.78 -5.69
C GLU A 11 -7.80 3.72 -6.37
N SER A 12 -6.66 3.41 -5.74
CA SER A 12 -5.67 2.42 -6.19
C SER A 12 -5.93 0.99 -5.74
N ASP A 13 -6.82 0.77 -4.77
CA ASP A 13 -7.00 -0.54 -4.15
C ASP A 13 -7.86 -1.45 -5.04
N ILE A 14 -7.51 -2.74 -5.10
CA ILE A 14 -8.30 -3.74 -5.80
C ILE A 14 -9.28 -4.37 -4.81
N VAL A 15 -10.58 -4.16 -5.02
CA VAL A 15 -11.64 -4.81 -4.22
C VAL A 15 -11.88 -6.21 -4.79
N THR A 16 -11.65 -7.25 -3.98
CA THR A 16 -11.89 -8.65 -4.38
C THR A 16 -13.39 -8.99 -4.38
N GLU A 17 -13.75 -10.14 -4.96
CA GLU A 17 -15.13 -10.64 -4.90
C GLU A 17 -15.60 -10.92 -3.47
N GLU A 18 -14.68 -11.32 -2.59
CA GLU A 18 -14.93 -11.58 -1.16
C GLU A 18 -15.06 -10.28 -0.34
N GLY A 19 -14.71 -9.14 -0.95
CA GLY A 19 -14.78 -7.82 -0.35
C GLY A 19 -13.62 -7.52 0.59
N THR A 20 -12.46 -8.14 0.35
CA THR A 20 -11.15 -7.72 0.85
C THR A 20 -10.52 -6.71 -0.11
N LEU A 21 -9.38 -6.13 0.29
CA LEU A 21 -8.66 -5.11 -0.44
C LEU A 21 -7.24 -5.60 -0.72
N ILE A 22 -6.85 -5.66 -1.98
CA ILE A 22 -5.47 -5.92 -2.41
C ILE A 22 -4.78 -4.58 -2.71
N ARG A 23 -3.57 -4.39 -2.15
CA ARG A 23 -2.76 -3.19 -2.32
C ARG A 23 -1.26 -3.49 -2.18
N GLY A 24 -0.42 -2.57 -2.62
CA GLY A 24 1.01 -2.60 -2.39
C GLY A 24 1.39 -1.91 -1.08
N VAL A 25 2.35 -2.47 -0.35
CA VAL A 25 2.96 -1.87 0.83
C VAL A 25 4.48 -1.86 0.74
N ILE A 26 5.09 -0.80 1.29
CA ILE A 26 6.54 -0.70 1.49
C ILE A 26 6.79 -0.49 2.97
N GLU A 27 7.50 -1.43 3.58
CA GLU A 27 7.92 -1.37 4.98
C GLU A 27 9.39 -0.87 5.03
N ALA A 28 9.64 0.13 5.85
CA ALA A 28 10.97 0.72 6.05
C ALA A 28 11.14 1.15 7.51
N GLU A 29 12.38 1.30 7.96
CA GLU A 29 12.69 1.77 9.33
C GLU A 29 12.04 3.14 9.59
N ASN A 30 12.09 4.04 8.59
CA ASN A 30 11.42 5.33 8.61
C ASN A 30 10.50 5.46 7.37
N ALA A 31 9.25 5.01 7.50
CA ALA A 31 8.29 5.04 6.39
C ALA A 31 7.80 6.46 6.04
N GLU A 32 7.83 7.39 7.00
CA GLU A 32 7.52 8.80 6.73
C GLU A 32 8.59 9.43 5.83
N GLU A 33 9.87 9.20 6.11
CA GLU A 33 10.98 9.65 5.28
C GLU A 33 10.95 8.99 3.89
N LEU A 34 10.68 7.68 3.82
CA LEU A 34 10.47 7.00 2.54
C LEU A 34 9.33 7.64 1.74
N TYR A 35 8.20 7.98 2.38
CA TYR A 35 7.08 8.64 1.71
C TYR A 35 7.48 9.99 1.11
N GLU A 36 8.23 10.81 1.85
CA GLU A 36 8.73 12.09 1.31
C GLU A 36 9.77 11.86 0.20
N ASP A 37 10.66 10.89 0.33
CA ASP A 37 11.62 10.52 -0.70
C ASP A 37 10.94 10.08 -2.00
N LEU A 38 9.90 9.24 -1.91
CA LEU A 38 9.09 8.83 -3.05
C LEU A 38 8.46 10.04 -3.77
N ARG A 39 8.06 11.06 -3.02
CA ARG A 39 7.48 12.29 -3.59
C ARG A 39 8.52 13.21 -4.20
N GLU A 40 9.64 13.43 -3.52
CA GLU A 40 10.61 14.47 -3.89
C GLU A 40 11.71 13.93 -4.81
N LYS A 41 12.24 12.74 -4.52
CA LYS A 41 13.35 12.14 -5.28
C LYS A 41 12.85 11.34 -6.48
N TYR A 42 11.73 10.64 -6.31
CA TYR A 42 11.15 9.79 -7.36
C TYR A 42 9.98 10.44 -8.11
N ASP A 43 9.62 11.69 -7.77
CA ASP A 43 8.56 12.49 -8.43
C ASP A 43 7.20 11.78 -8.49
N ILE A 44 6.88 10.96 -7.47
CA ILE A 44 5.61 10.25 -7.40
C ILE A 44 4.53 11.18 -6.86
N ASP A 45 3.41 11.29 -7.58
CA ASP A 45 2.25 12.08 -7.15
C ASP A 45 1.70 11.52 -5.81
N ARG A 46 1.48 12.43 -4.85
CA ARG A 46 0.85 12.15 -3.54
C ARG A 46 -0.52 11.47 -3.61
N LYS A 47 -1.16 11.43 -4.78
CA LYS A 47 -2.41 10.70 -5.01
C LYS A 47 -2.21 9.21 -5.28
N LEU A 48 -0.97 8.79 -5.54
CA LEU A 48 -0.64 7.41 -5.89
C LEU A 48 -0.05 6.62 -4.70
N ILE A 49 0.42 7.36 -3.70
CA ILE A 49 1.06 6.82 -2.49
C ILE A 49 0.48 7.49 -1.25
N TRP A 50 0.50 6.78 -0.14
CA TRP A 50 0.01 7.29 1.15
C TRP A 50 0.83 6.72 2.29
N TYR A 51 1.14 7.56 3.26
CA TYR A 51 1.70 7.10 4.52
C TYR A 51 0.60 6.52 5.43
N ASP A 52 0.81 5.30 5.90
CA ASP A 52 0.00 4.62 6.91
C ASP A 52 0.70 4.75 8.26
N GLU A 53 0.36 5.82 8.98
CA GLU A 53 0.89 6.13 10.31
C GLU A 53 0.62 5.03 11.35
N TYR A 54 -0.48 4.29 11.20
CA TYR A 54 -0.88 3.27 12.18
C TYR A 54 0.04 2.05 12.13
N LYS A 55 0.43 1.64 10.91
CA LYS A 55 1.31 0.48 10.68
C LYS A 55 2.75 0.87 10.31
N ASN A 56 3.08 2.16 10.26
CA ASN A 56 4.38 2.70 9.86
C ASN A 56 4.88 2.15 8.52
N ARG A 57 4.11 2.37 7.45
CA ARG A 57 4.43 1.88 6.10
C ARG A 57 3.88 2.79 5.01
N VAL A 58 4.38 2.67 3.79
CA VAL A 58 3.82 3.37 2.62
C VAL A 58 2.89 2.44 1.87
N LEU A 59 1.71 2.93 1.52
CA LEU A 59 0.68 2.21 0.76
C LEU A 59 0.60 2.76 -0.66
N CYS A 60 0.38 1.90 -1.65
CA CYS A 60 0.21 2.26 -3.05
C CYS A 60 -0.59 1.20 -3.83
N SER A 61 -0.79 1.40 -5.14
CA SER A 61 -1.28 0.31 -5.99
C SER A 61 -0.24 -0.79 -6.13
N LEU A 62 -0.68 -2.05 -6.34
CA LEU A 62 0.24 -3.15 -6.60
C LEU A 62 1.06 -2.93 -7.88
N ALA A 63 0.44 -2.35 -8.91
CA ALA A 63 1.11 -2.03 -10.17
C ALA A 63 2.21 -0.97 -9.99
N LEU A 64 1.96 0.08 -9.21
CA LEU A 64 3.00 1.07 -8.91
C LEU A 64 4.12 0.43 -8.11
N LEU A 65 3.78 -0.41 -7.13
CA LEU A 65 4.77 -1.10 -6.30
C LEU A 65 5.74 -1.94 -7.14
N GLU A 66 5.22 -2.70 -8.12
CA GLU A 66 6.06 -3.49 -9.05
C GLU A 66 7.05 -2.61 -9.83
N GLU A 67 6.66 -1.38 -10.18
CA GLU A 67 7.54 -0.44 -10.89
C GLU A 67 8.62 0.16 -9.97
N ILE A 68 8.26 0.49 -8.72
CA ILE A 68 9.14 1.23 -7.82
C ILE A 68 9.96 0.33 -6.88
N CYS A 69 9.55 -0.92 -6.68
CA CYS A 69 10.21 -1.83 -5.74
C CYS A 69 11.73 -1.96 -5.99
N PRO A 70 12.23 -2.06 -7.25
CA PRO A 70 13.66 -2.14 -7.51
C PRO A 70 14.46 -0.89 -7.12
N MET A 71 13.78 0.22 -6.82
CA MET A 71 14.39 1.53 -6.56
C MET A 71 14.32 1.93 -5.09
N VAL A 72 13.48 1.29 -4.27
CA VAL A 72 13.26 1.71 -2.89
C VAL A 72 14.15 0.93 -1.92
N GLU A 73 14.67 1.65 -0.92
CA GLU A 73 15.31 1.02 0.23
C GLU A 73 14.22 0.63 1.24
N GLY A 74 13.66 -0.56 1.08
CA GLY A 74 12.60 -1.10 1.94
C GLY A 74 12.12 -2.47 1.46
N ASP A 75 11.32 -3.13 2.30
CA ASP A 75 10.71 -4.41 1.96
C ASP A 75 9.35 -4.17 1.28
N CYS A 76 9.20 -4.65 0.04
CA CYS A 76 7.96 -4.52 -0.73
C CYS A 76 7.08 -5.76 -0.60
N TYR A 77 5.79 -5.56 -0.36
CA TYR A 77 4.82 -6.65 -0.34
C TYR A 77 3.53 -6.28 -1.05
N GLY A 78 2.93 -7.27 -1.70
CA GLY A 78 1.49 -7.24 -1.94
C GLY A 78 0.78 -7.78 -0.69
N VAL A 79 -0.29 -7.10 -0.28
CA VAL A 79 -1.12 -7.54 0.85
C VAL A 79 -2.58 -7.60 0.45
N GLU A 80 -3.27 -8.58 1.01
CA GLU A 80 -4.73 -8.63 1.03
C GLU A 80 -5.23 -8.35 2.45
N GLU A 81 -6.14 -7.40 2.61
CA GLU A 81 -6.65 -6.96 3.91
C GLU A 81 -8.17 -6.94 3.95
N TYR A 82 -8.73 -7.18 5.14
CA TYR A 82 -10.12 -6.84 5.38
C TYR A 82 -10.31 -5.31 5.35
N PRO A 83 -11.47 -4.82 4.86
CA PRO A 83 -11.79 -3.40 4.82
C PRO A 83 -12.25 -2.90 6.20
N THR A 84 -11.42 -3.14 7.21
CA THR A 84 -11.59 -2.65 8.58
C THR A 84 -10.66 -1.47 8.81
N SER A 85 -10.93 -0.67 9.85
CA SER A 85 -10.10 0.51 10.16
C SER A 85 -8.68 0.14 10.56
N ASP A 86 -8.47 -1.04 11.12
CA ASP A 86 -7.18 -1.62 11.47
C ASP A 86 -6.50 -2.37 10.31
N GLY A 87 -7.20 -2.58 9.20
CA GLY A 87 -6.67 -3.24 7.99
C GLY A 87 -6.13 -4.63 8.28
N LEU A 88 -6.91 -5.51 8.89
CA LEU A 88 -6.42 -6.85 9.26
C LEU A 88 -5.94 -7.62 8.02
N GLU A 89 -4.66 -8.01 8.01
CA GLU A 89 -4.04 -8.77 6.91
C GLU A 89 -4.58 -10.20 6.87
N VAL A 90 -4.97 -10.60 5.66
CA VAL A 90 -5.42 -11.96 5.31
C VAL A 90 -4.25 -12.73 4.71
N GLU A 91 -3.61 -12.12 3.71
CA GLU A 91 -2.45 -12.68 3.01
C GLU A 91 -1.40 -11.59 2.76
N ARG A 92 -0.14 -12.01 2.67
CA ARG A 92 0.97 -11.18 2.21
C ARG A 92 1.93 -12.00 1.37
N TRP A 93 2.52 -11.37 0.35
CA TRP A 93 3.55 -11.98 -0.48
C TRP A 93 4.64 -10.95 -0.80
N PRO A 94 5.93 -11.35 -0.79
CA PRO A 94 7.02 -10.47 -1.17
C PRO A 94 6.97 -10.15 -2.67
N LEU A 95 7.43 -8.96 -3.02
CA LEU A 95 7.78 -8.60 -4.40
C LEU A 95 9.31 -8.66 -4.52
N GLU A 96 9.80 -9.36 -5.54
CA GLU A 96 11.24 -9.53 -5.85
C GLU A 96 11.73 -8.52 -6.88
#